data_AF-A0A0Q5NL09-F1
#
_entry.id   AF-A0A0Q5NL09-F1
#
_cell.length_a   1.000
_cell.length_b   1.000
_cell.length_c   1.000
_cell.angle_alpha   90.00
_cell.angle_beta   90.00
_cell.angle_gamma   90.00
#
_symmetry.space_group_name_H-M   'P 1'
#
loop_
_entity.id
_entity.type
_entity.pdbx_description
1 polymer ?
#
loop_
_entity_poly.entity_id
_entity_poly.type
_entity_poly.pdbx_seq_one_letter_code
_entity_poly.pdbx_strand_id
1 'polypeptide(L)' 'METLIAHPKNEEQATALKAVMKALKIDFETEDGPYNPEFVKDILQAREDVKNGKGVKIAVEDLWK' A
#
# COMPACT_ATOMS: atom_id res chain seq x y z
N MET A 1 2.84 9.70 -21.95
CA MET A 1 2.12 8.41 -22.04
C MET A 1 1.30 8.25 -20.77
N GLU A 2 0.17 7.55 -20.85
CA GLU A 2 -0.71 7.30 -19.72
C GLU A 2 -0.32 6.00 -18.98
N THR A 3 -0.65 5.93 -17.69
CA THR A 3 -0.49 4.71 -16.88
C THR A 3 -1.75 3.88 -16.96
N LEU A 4 -1.61 2.58 -17.28
CA LEU A 4 -2.73 1.64 -17.31
C LEU A 4 -2.72 0.80 -16.03
N ILE A 5 -3.79 0.90 -15.23
CA ILE A 5 -3.98 0.10 -14.02
C ILE A 5 -5.06 -0.95 -14.32
N ALA A 6 -4.72 -2.23 -14.13
CA ALA A 6 -5.63 -3.34 -14.33
C ALA A 6 -6.06 -3.94 -12.98
N HIS A 7 -7.36 -4.21 -12.83
CA HIS A 7 -7.94 -4.79 -11.61
C HIS A 7 -8.45 -6.22 -11.87
N PRO A 8 -7.56 -7.23 -11.90
CA PRO A 8 -7.99 -8.62 -12.06
C PRO A 8 -8.87 -9.06 -10.89
N LYS A 9 -9.95 -9.79 -11.18
CA LYS A 9 -10.92 -10.23 -10.17
C LYS A 9 -10.52 -11.53 -9.46
N ASN A 10 -9.58 -12.27 -10.02
CA ASN A 10 -9.09 -13.54 -9.51
C ASN A 10 -7.65 -13.82 -9.97
N GLU A 11 -7.02 -14.84 -9.39
CA GLU A 11 -5.63 -15.22 -9.67
C GLU A 11 -5.40 -15.66 -11.13
N GLU A 12 -6.40 -16.30 -11.74
CA GLU A 12 -6.32 -16.73 -13.15
C GLU A 12 -6.19 -15.52 -14.09
N GLN A 13 -7.02 -14.50 -13.90
CA GLN A 13 -6.95 -13.25 -14.67
C GLN A 13 -5.62 -12.53 -14.47
N ALA A 14 -5.15 -12.44 -13.23
CA ALA A 14 -3.85 -11.83 -12.92
C ALA A 14 -2.71 -12.57 -13.63
N THR A 15 -2.75 -13.91 -13.64
CA THR A 15 -1.74 -14.75 -14.28
C THR A 15 -1.74 -14.59 -15.80
N ALA A 16 -2.92 -14.61 -16.42
CA ALA A 16 -3.06 -14.39 -17.86
C ALA A 16 -2.53 -13.01 -18.27
N LEU A 17 -2.87 -11.97 -17.52
CA LEU A 17 -2.43 -10.61 -17.82
C LEU A 17 -0.90 -10.47 -17.71
N LYS A 18 -0.28 -11.03 -16.67
CA LYS A 18 1.18 -11.07 -16.51
C LYS A 18 1.87 -11.77 -17.69
N ALA A 19 1.29 -12.86 -18.20
CA ALA A 19 1.83 -13.58 -19.35
C ALA A 19 1.79 -12.74 -20.64
N VAL A 20 0.68 -12.03 -20.89
CA VAL A 20 0.54 -11.13 -22.04
C VAL A 20 1.54 -9.98 -21.96
N MET A 21 1.67 -9.32 -20.81
CA MET A 21 2.63 -8.22 -20.63
C MET A 21 4.08 -8.68 -20.87
N LYS A 22 4.46 -9.85 -20.35
CA LYS A 22 5.78 -10.45 -20.61
C LYS A 22 6.02 -10.74 -22.09
N ALA A 23 5.03 -11.30 -22.79
CA ALA A 23 5.13 -11.59 -24.22
C ALA A 23 5.33 -10.31 -25.06
N LEU A 24 4.74 -9.20 -24.62
CA LEU A 24 4.87 -7.89 -25.22
C LEU A 24 6.12 -7.12 -24.76
N LYS A 25 6.92 -7.69 -23.86
CA LYS A 25 8.09 -7.03 -23.22
C LYS A 25 7.73 -5.71 -22.54
N ILE A 26 6.56 -5.68 -21.89
CA ILE A 26 6.10 -4.55 -21.08
C ILE A 26 6.50 -4.84 -19.63
N ASP A 27 7.27 -3.93 -19.04
CA ASP A 27 7.57 -3.97 -17.61
C ASP A 27 6.33 -3.60 -16.79
N PHE A 28 6.11 -4.32 -15.70
CA PHE A 28 4.95 -4.11 -14.82
C PHE A 28 5.32 -4.33 -13.36
N GLU A 29 4.57 -3.67 -12.50
CA GLU A 29 4.68 -3.79 -11.05
C GLU A 29 3.39 -4.40 -10.49
N THR A 30 3.50 -5.07 -9.35
CA THR A 30 2.35 -5.61 -8.63
C THR A 30 2.39 -5.09 -7.21
N GLU A 31 1.32 -4.43 -6.78
CA GLU A 31 1.15 -3.98 -5.41
C GLU A 31 0.26 -4.96 -4.63
N ASP A 32 0.78 -5.49 -3.53
CA ASP A 32 0.01 -6.34 -2.63
C ASP A 32 -0.75 -5.47 -1.63
N GLY A 33 -2.02 -5.23 -1.95
CA GLY A 33 -2.95 -4.49 -1.08
C GLY A 33 -2.96 -2.98 -1.32
N PRO A 34 -3.88 -2.26 -0.65
CA PRO A 34 -4.12 -0.84 -0.90
C PRO A 34 -3.08 0.11 -0.28
N TYR A 35 -2.13 -0.41 0.50
CA TYR A 35 -1.16 0.39 1.25
C TYR A 35 0.25 -0.13 1.03
N ASN A 36 1.20 0.81 0.90
CA ASN A 36 2.62 0.50 0.83
C ASN A 36 3.05 -0.30 2.09
N PRO A 37 3.77 -1.43 1.96
CA PRO A 37 4.23 -2.22 3.10
C PRO A 37 5.06 -1.46 4.14
N GLU A 38 5.88 -0.49 3.73
CA GLU A 38 6.64 0.36 4.66
C GLU A 38 5.71 1.25 5.48
N PHE A 39 4.68 1.82 4.86
CA PHE A 39 3.65 2.57 5.58
C PHE A 39 2.92 1.68 6.60
N VAL A 40 2.57 0.44 6.24
CA VAL A 40 1.96 -0.51 7.17
C VAL A 40 2.88 -0.81 8.35
N LYS A 41 4.17 -1.02 8.09
CA LYS A 41 5.18 -1.25 9.14
C LYS A 41 5.28 -0.07 10.11
N ASP A 42 5.33 1.16 9.61
CA ASP A 42 5.41 2.36 10.45
C ASP A 42 4.18 2.53 11.33
N ILE A 43 2.98 2.28 10.80
CA ILE A 43 1.73 2.33 11.57
C ILE A 43 1.70 1.26 12.67
N LEU A 44 2.16 0.04 12.38
CA LEU A 44 2.24 -1.02 13.38
C LEU A 44 3.22 -0.67 14.50
N GLN A 45 4.40 -0.15 14.15
CA GLN A 45 5.39 0.32 15.11
C GLN A 45 4.84 1.46 15.98
N ALA A 46 4.17 2.45 15.37
CA ALA A 46 3.54 3.55 16.09
C ALA A 46 2.49 3.06 17.10
N ARG A 47 1.71 2.02 16.76
CA ARG A 47 0.75 1.41 17.70
C ARG A 47 1.45 0.76 18.89
N GLU A 48 2.57 0.07 18.67
CA GLU A 48 3.37 -0.51 19.76
C GLU A 48 3.99 0.58 20.64
N ASP A 49 4.52 1.64 20.05
CA ASP A 49 5.10 2.75 20.79
C ASP A 49 4.07 3.49 21.65
N VAL A 50 2.84 3.68 21.16
CA VAL A 50 1.72 4.21 21.96
C VAL A 50 1.39 3.27 23.12
N LYS A 51 1.33 1.95 22.89
CA LYS A 51 1.11 0.95 23.94
C LYS A 51 2.21 0.97 25.00
N ASN A 52 3.45 1.22 24.58
CA ASN A 52 4.62 1.34 25.44
C ASN A 52 4.79 2.75 26.07
N GLY A 53 3.81 3.64 25.92
CA GLY A 53 3.81 4.96 26.54
C GLY A 53 4.72 6.01 25.89
N LYS A 54 5.21 5.76 24.67
CA LYS A 54 6.04 6.71 23.91
C LYS A 54 5.24 7.71 23.07
N GLY A 55 3.90 7.64 23.12
CA GLY A 55 3.01 8.57 22.44
C GLY A 55 2.69 9.82 23.26
N VAL A 56 2.34 10.91 22.59
CA VAL A 56 1.83 12.14 23.22
C VAL A 56 0.33 12.26 22.91
N LYS A 57 -0.48 12.57 23.93
CA LYS A 57 -1.89 12.93 23.75
C LYS A 57 -1.98 14.44 23.63
N ILE A 58 -2.64 14.92 22.58
CA ILE A 58 -2.88 16.34 22.33
C ILE A 58 -4.40 16.53 22.30
N ALA A 59 -4.88 17.58 22.96
CA ALA A 59 -6.30 17.94 22.93
C ALA A 59 -6.67 18.53 21.56
N VAL A 60 -7.90 18.34 21.09
CA VAL A 60 -8.31 18.79 19.74
C VAL A 60 -8.21 20.31 19.61
N GLU A 61 -8.46 21.02 20.70
CA GLU A 61 -8.37 22.47 20.84
C GLU A 61 -6.94 22.98 20.63
N ASP A 62 -5.92 22.14 20.85
CA ASP A 62 -4.51 22.48 20.68
C ASP A 62 -3.97 22.18 19.26
N LEU A 63 -4.74 21.51 18.40
CA LEU A 63 -4.28 21.08 17.05
C LEU A 63 -4.26 22.23 16.02
N TRP A 64 -5.00 23.31 16.24
CA TRP A 64 -5.29 24.33 15.22
C TRP A 64 -5.07 25.77 15.72
N LYS A 65 -3.84 26.10 16.11
CA LYS A 65 -3.44 27.49 16.47
C LYS A 65 -2.94 28.29 15.27
#